data_AF-A0A804Q218-F1
#
_entry.id   AF-A0A804Q218-F1
#
_cell.length_a   1.000
_cell.length_b   1.000
_cell.length_c   1.000
_cell.angle_alpha   90.00
_cell.angle_beta   90.00
_cell.angle_gamma   90.00
#
_symmetry.space_group_name_H-M   'P 1'
#
loop_
_entity.id
_entity.type
_entity.pdbx_description
1 polymer ?
#
loop_
_entity_poly.entity_id
_entity_poly.type
_entity_poly.pdbx_seq_one_letter_code
_entity_poly.pdbx_strand_id
1 'polypeptide(L)'
;MSGAIGGAEVHGFRGAAAQLPRSRVLGRPIRVAPPAAARPGGASAGSIRAVSAPAKKDASEVKRSKVEIIKEKSNFLRYPLNEELVSEAPNINESAVQLIKFHGSYQQTDRDVRGQKNYSFMLRTKNPCGKVPNQLYLAMDTLADEFGIGTLRLTTRQTFQLHGVLKKNLKTVLSTVIKNMGSTLGACGDLNRNVLAPAAPFVKKDILFAQQTAENIAALLTPQSGAYYDLWVDGEKIMSAEEPPEVTKARNDNSHGTNFPDSPEPIYGTQYLPRKFKMMQENLLALTSMLVVAWEGHTEWKLHSLGWLIHWVMFQKKIYYML
;
A
#
# COMPACT_ATOMS: atom_id res chain seq x y z
N MET A 1 -55.71 -7.85 2.39
CA MET A 1 -56.83 -6.92 2.61
C MET A 1 -57.09 -6.81 4.10
N SER A 2 -56.76 -5.65 4.68
CA SER A 2 -57.26 -5.04 5.92
C SER A 2 -56.26 -3.90 6.18
N GLY A 3 -56.60 -2.63 6.34
CA GLY A 3 -57.82 -2.04 6.88
C GLY A 3 -57.38 -1.01 7.93
N ALA A 4 -57.49 0.27 7.58
CA ALA A 4 -57.61 1.46 8.42
C ALA A 4 -56.53 1.82 9.49
N ILE A 5 -55.78 2.86 9.11
CA ILE A 5 -55.33 4.05 9.83
C ILE A 5 -55.95 4.27 11.23
N GLY A 6 -55.09 4.42 12.24
CA GLY A 6 -55.39 5.01 13.55
C GLY A 6 -54.14 5.69 14.10
N GLY A 7 -54.23 6.99 14.40
CA GLY A 7 -53.14 7.79 14.94
C GLY A 7 -52.79 7.40 16.37
N ALA A 8 -51.52 7.59 16.75
CA ALA A 8 -51.07 7.52 18.13
C ALA A 8 -50.06 8.64 18.41
N GLU A 9 -50.25 9.22 19.58
CA GLU A 9 -49.67 10.46 20.09
C GLU A 9 -48.15 10.40 20.33
N VAL A 10 -47.53 11.57 20.21
CA VAL A 10 -46.15 11.83 20.59
C VAL A 10 -46.07 11.89 22.12
N HIS A 11 -45.58 10.84 22.75
CA HIS A 11 -45.24 10.88 24.17
C HIS A 11 -43.93 11.64 24.40
N GLY A 12 -44.06 12.83 24.97
CA GLY A 12 -42.95 13.61 25.50
C GLY A 12 -42.34 12.94 26.73
N PHE A 13 -41.04 12.64 26.67
CA PHE A 13 -40.25 12.28 27.84
C PHE A 13 -39.62 13.54 28.44
N ARG A 14 -40.10 13.94 29.62
CA ARG A 14 -39.45 14.90 30.52
C ARG A 14 -38.42 14.16 31.39
N GLY A 15 -37.16 14.58 31.29
CA GLY A 15 -36.26 14.77 32.43
C GLY A 15 -35.58 13.56 33.08
N ALA A 16 -34.31 13.34 32.75
CA ALA A 16 -33.29 12.97 33.73
C ALA A 16 -31.98 13.71 33.37
N ALA A 17 -31.71 14.81 34.08
CA ALA A 17 -30.47 15.56 33.94
C ALA A 17 -29.33 14.76 34.58
N ALA A 18 -28.46 14.17 33.76
CA ALA A 18 -27.22 13.56 34.24
C ALA A 18 -26.19 14.67 34.53
N GLN A 19 -25.87 14.87 35.82
CA GLN A 19 -24.81 15.75 36.28
C GLN A 19 -23.44 15.20 35.85
N LEU A 20 -22.69 15.98 35.08
CA LEU A 20 -21.28 15.70 34.77
C LEU A 20 -20.41 15.99 36.01
N PRO A 21 -19.42 15.14 36.35
CA PRO A 21 -18.52 15.40 37.46
C PRO A 21 -17.57 16.56 37.13
N ARG A 22 -17.54 17.56 38.01
CA ARG A 22 -16.61 18.70 37.97
C ARG A 22 -15.16 18.20 38.12
N SER A 23 -14.33 18.40 37.10
CA SER A 23 -12.88 18.22 37.21
C SER A 23 -12.27 19.36 38.02
N ARG A 24 -11.54 19.01 39.08
CA ARG A 24 -10.69 19.96 39.84
C ARG A 24 -9.48 20.32 38.99
N VAL A 25 -9.41 21.59 38.59
CA VAL A 25 -8.18 22.18 38.03
C VAL A 25 -7.22 22.47 39.19
N LEU A 26 -6.17 21.66 39.32
CA LEU A 26 -5.01 21.98 40.16
C LEU A 26 -4.00 22.75 39.31
N GLY A 27 -4.05 24.08 39.40
CA GLY A 27 -3.04 24.96 38.80
C GLY A 27 -1.74 24.90 39.58
N ARG A 28 -0.63 24.57 38.89
CA ARG A 28 0.73 24.92 39.33
C ARG A 28 1.24 26.05 38.43
N PRO A 29 1.78 27.16 38.96
CA PRO A 29 2.29 28.23 38.13
C PRO A 29 3.63 27.82 37.51
N ILE A 30 3.71 27.87 36.17
CA ILE A 30 4.98 27.78 35.44
C ILE A 30 5.60 29.19 35.46
N ARG A 31 6.80 29.30 36.01
CA ARG A 31 7.61 30.52 36.03
C ARG A 31 8.18 30.75 34.63
N VAL A 32 7.75 31.81 33.95
CA VAL A 32 8.32 32.25 32.67
C VAL A 32 9.55 33.11 32.94
N ALA A 33 10.72 32.70 32.43
CA ALA A 33 11.93 33.51 32.47
C ALA A 33 11.88 34.60 31.37
N PRO A 34 12.38 35.81 31.62
CA PRO A 34 12.35 36.91 30.64
C PRO A 34 13.32 36.67 29.47
N PRO A 35 13.04 37.24 28.28
CA PRO A 35 13.89 37.08 27.11
C PRO A 35 15.21 37.84 27.27
N ALA A 36 16.32 37.19 26.94
CA ALA A 36 17.62 37.84 26.86
C ALA A 36 17.69 38.80 25.66
N ALA A 37 18.28 39.97 25.89
CA ALA A 37 18.42 41.06 24.92
C ALA A 37 19.26 40.66 23.70
N ALA A 38 18.77 41.05 22.51
CA ALA A 38 19.46 40.87 21.24
C ALA A 38 20.66 41.83 21.10
N ARG A 39 21.80 41.31 20.63
CA ARG A 39 22.92 42.09 20.08
C ARG A 39 22.89 42.01 18.55
N PRO A 40 23.25 43.08 17.81
CA PRO A 40 23.19 43.08 16.36
C PRO A 40 24.45 42.43 15.77
N GLY A 41 24.29 41.39 14.96
CA GLY A 41 25.35 40.74 14.22
C GLY A 41 24.82 40.30 12.86
N GLY A 42 25.47 40.77 11.80
CA GLY A 42 24.96 40.75 10.42
C GLY A 42 24.61 39.38 9.86
N ALA A 43 23.57 39.36 9.04
CA ALA A 43 23.14 38.20 8.29
C ALA A 43 24.16 37.90 7.16
N SER A 44 24.81 36.74 7.23
CA SER A 44 25.34 36.07 6.04
C SER A 44 24.50 34.82 5.76
N ALA A 45 24.10 34.66 4.50
CA ALA A 45 23.32 33.52 4.03
C ALA A 45 24.17 32.24 4.12
N GLY A 46 24.11 31.55 5.26
CA GLY A 46 24.74 30.26 5.46
C GLY A 46 23.97 29.15 4.76
N SER A 47 24.51 28.67 3.64
CA SER A 47 24.08 27.44 2.97
C SER A 47 24.06 26.28 3.98
N ILE A 48 22.89 25.65 4.17
CA ILE A 48 22.78 24.41 4.94
C ILE A 48 23.46 23.30 4.11
N ARG A 49 24.74 23.05 4.38
CA ARG A 49 25.46 21.88 3.87
C ARG A 49 25.16 20.69 4.77
N ALA A 50 24.56 19.64 4.20
CA ALA A 50 24.54 18.33 4.84
C ALA A 50 25.99 17.85 5.04
N VAL A 51 26.42 17.75 6.30
CA VAL A 51 27.71 17.16 6.67
C VAL A 51 27.58 15.65 6.56
N SER A 52 28.12 15.09 5.48
CA SER A 52 28.39 13.66 5.36
C SER A 52 29.46 13.26 6.37
N ALA A 53 29.14 12.33 7.27
CA ALA A 53 30.12 11.67 8.11
C ALA A 53 31.20 11.00 7.23
N PRO A 54 32.48 10.97 7.65
CA PRO A 54 33.56 10.42 6.84
C PRO A 54 33.31 8.94 6.54
N ALA A 55 33.40 8.57 5.27
CA ALA A 55 33.29 7.19 4.82
C ALA A 55 34.43 6.38 5.44
N LYS A 56 34.09 5.42 6.30
CA LYS A 56 35.01 4.34 6.63
C LYS A 56 35.21 3.50 5.38
N LYS A 57 36.44 3.51 4.85
CA LYS A 57 36.94 2.50 3.94
C LYS A 57 37.05 1.19 4.72
N ASP A 58 36.06 0.33 4.57
CA ASP A 58 36.23 -1.11 4.59
C ASP A 58 35.07 -1.68 3.78
N ALA A 59 35.37 -2.27 2.63
CA ALA A 59 34.43 -3.07 1.85
C ALA A 59 34.19 -4.40 2.58
N SER A 60 33.56 -4.34 3.76
CA SER A 60 32.90 -5.52 4.30
C SER A 60 31.75 -5.86 3.37
N GLU A 61 31.71 -7.07 2.82
CA GLU A 61 30.56 -7.57 2.05
C GLU A 61 29.25 -7.11 2.70
N VAL A 62 28.47 -6.29 1.99
CA VAL A 62 27.19 -5.81 2.51
C VAL A 62 26.37 -7.03 2.88
N LYS A 63 26.12 -7.24 4.17
CA LYS A 63 25.47 -8.46 4.68
C LYS A 63 24.01 -8.44 4.24
N ARG A 64 23.73 -9.08 3.10
CA ARG A 64 22.39 -9.11 2.51
C ARG A 64 21.45 -9.97 3.33
N SER A 65 20.21 -9.50 3.46
CA SER A 65 19.17 -10.27 4.14
C SER A 65 18.80 -11.51 3.32
N LYS A 66 18.29 -12.56 3.98
CA LYS A 66 17.78 -13.76 3.30
C LYS A 66 16.74 -13.43 2.22
N VAL A 67 15.92 -12.40 2.46
CA VAL A 67 14.88 -11.96 1.52
C VAL A 67 15.48 -11.35 0.25
N GLU A 68 16.59 -10.63 0.34
CA GLU A 68 17.31 -10.12 -0.85
C GLU A 68 17.79 -11.28 -1.73
N ILE A 69 18.33 -12.33 -1.11
CA ILE A 69 18.79 -13.53 -1.83
C ILE A 69 17.61 -14.26 -2.49
N ILE A 70 16.48 -14.37 -1.80
CA ILE A 70 15.26 -14.97 -2.34
C ILE A 70 14.77 -14.18 -3.55
N LYS A 71 14.71 -12.84 -3.47
CA LYS A 71 14.29 -11.98 -4.60
C LYS A 71 15.20 -12.18 -5.81
N GLU A 72 16.51 -12.16 -5.61
CA GLU A 72 17.49 -12.35 -6.68
C GLU A 72 17.30 -13.66 -7.43
N LYS A 73 17.10 -14.75 -6.69
CA LYS A 73 16.99 -16.10 -7.25
C LYS A 73 15.59 -16.45 -7.74
N SER A 74 14.65 -15.50 -7.69
CA SER A 74 13.24 -15.79 -7.94
C SER A 74 12.77 -15.66 -9.39
N ASN A 75 13.65 -15.24 -10.30
CA ASN A 75 13.25 -14.90 -11.68
C ASN A 75 12.04 -13.93 -11.69
N PHE A 76 12.22 -12.79 -11.02
CA PHE A 76 11.17 -11.78 -10.82
C PHE A 76 9.91 -12.36 -10.18
N LEU A 77 10.10 -12.98 -9.01
CA LEU A 77 9.06 -13.47 -8.10
C LEU A 77 8.35 -14.78 -8.50
N ARG A 78 8.80 -15.47 -9.55
CA ARG A 78 8.18 -16.72 -10.04
C ARG A 78 8.60 -17.96 -9.27
N TYR A 79 9.91 -18.13 -9.03
CA TYR A 79 10.51 -19.37 -8.53
C TYR A 79 11.00 -19.23 -7.08
N PRO A 80 10.86 -20.23 -6.19
CA PRO A 80 10.22 -21.54 -6.38
C PRO A 80 8.70 -21.53 -6.13
N LEU A 81 8.07 -20.34 -6.11
CA LEU A 81 6.64 -20.22 -5.80
C LEU A 81 5.77 -21.02 -6.78
N ASN A 82 6.08 -20.98 -8.07
CA ASN A 82 5.41 -21.75 -9.11
C ASN A 82 5.35 -23.26 -8.83
N GLU A 83 6.45 -23.88 -8.41
CA GLU A 83 6.51 -25.31 -8.06
C GLU A 83 5.79 -25.60 -6.75
N GLU A 84 5.98 -24.73 -5.76
CA GLU A 84 5.37 -24.90 -4.45
C GLU A 84 3.85 -24.74 -4.48
N LEU A 85 3.28 -23.94 -5.39
CA LEU A 85 1.83 -23.76 -5.50
C LEU A 85 1.11 -25.04 -5.95
N VAL A 86 1.78 -25.91 -6.70
CA VAL A 86 1.19 -27.15 -7.24
C VAL A 86 1.54 -28.40 -6.43
N SER A 87 2.37 -28.28 -5.39
CA SER A 87 2.70 -29.42 -4.53
C SER A 87 1.52 -29.84 -3.65
N GLU A 88 1.45 -31.12 -3.30
CA GLU A 88 0.37 -31.70 -2.46
C GLU A 88 0.38 -31.20 -1.01
N ALA A 89 1.50 -30.64 -0.54
CA ALA A 89 1.61 -30.12 0.82
C ALA A 89 0.59 -28.98 1.06
N PRO A 90 -0.09 -28.91 2.22
CA PRO A 90 -1.05 -27.83 2.50
C PRO A 90 -0.38 -26.46 2.70
N ASN A 91 0.94 -26.44 2.89
CA ASN A 91 1.78 -25.26 3.02
C ASN A 91 2.79 -25.13 1.86
N ILE A 92 3.54 -24.03 1.87
CA ILE A 92 4.67 -23.77 0.97
C ILE A 92 5.96 -23.55 1.78
N ASN A 93 7.10 -23.73 1.13
CA ASN A 93 8.43 -23.55 1.73
C ASN A 93 8.75 -22.08 2.12
N GLU A 94 9.85 -21.86 2.86
CA GLU A 94 10.22 -20.52 3.38
C GLU A 94 10.41 -19.48 2.27
N SER A 95 11.04 -19.85 1.16
CA SER A 95 11.24 -18.96 0.01
C SER A 95 9.92 -18.55 -0.61
N ALA A 96 9.04 -19.53 -0.87
CA ALA A 96 7.71 -19.28 -1.42
C ALA A 96 6.82 -18.48 -0.46
N VAL A 97 6.94 -18.66 0.86
CA VAL A 97 6.27 -17.82 1.88
C VAL A 97 6.69 -16.35 1.76
N GLN A 98 7.93 -16.04 1.37
CA GLN A 98 8.32 -14.65 1.13
C GLN A 98 7.81 -14.13 -0.21
N LEU A 99 7.88 -14.93 -1.27
CA LEU A 99 7.50 -14.54 -2.63
C LEU A 99 5.99 -14.35 -2.81
N ILE A 100 5.17 -15.19 -2.18
CA ILE A 100 3.70 -15.09 -2.27
C ILE A 100 3.17 -13.76 -1.73
N LYS A 101 3.93 -13.10 -0.83
CA LYS A 101 3.59 -11.76 -0.33
C LYS A 101 3.57 -10.72 -1.44
N PHE A 102 4.43 -10.83 -2.44
CA PHE A 102 4.44 -9.91 -3.59
C PHE A 102 3.19 -10.08 -4.48
N HIS A 103 2.61 -11.28 -4.46
CA HIS A 103 1.34 -11.62 -5.10
C HIS A 103 0.12 -11.32 -4.21
N GLY A 104 0.34 -10.66 -3.07
CA GLY A 104 -0.71 -10.18 -2.18
C GLY A 104 -1.30 -11.22 -1.24
N SER A 105 -0.63 -12.36 -1.04
CA SER A 105 -1.11 -13.42 -0.14
C SER A 105 -0.12 -13.75 0.98
N TYR A 106 -0.62 -14.25 2.12
CA TYR A 106 0.14 -14.69 3.29
C TYR A 106 -0.29 -16.08 3.68
N GLN A 107 0.66 -17.00 3.81
CA GLN A 107 0.42 -18.20 4.59
C GLN A 107 0.26 -17.84 6.07
N GLN A 108 -0.78 -18.37 6.69
CA GLN A 108 -1.14 -18.21 8.09
C GLN A 108 -1.35 -19.59 8.71
N THR A 109 -1.28 -19.62 10.04
CA THR A 109 -1.69 -20.76 10.84
C THR A 109 -2.64 -20.25 11.90
N ASP A 110 -3.73 -20.98 12.13
CA ASP A 110 -4.59 -20.73 13.27
C ASP A 110 -3.78 -20.98 14.57
N ARG A 111 -3.72 -19.96 15.43
CA ARG A 111 -2.96 -20.01 16.70
C ARG A 111 -3.82 -20.49 17.87
N ASP A 112 -5.13 -20.56 17.70
CA ASP A 112 -6.07 -20.99 18.73
C ASP A 112 -6.11 -22.53 18.80
N VAL A 113 -5.90 -23.19 17.66
CA VAL A 113 -5.73 -24.64 17.57
C VAL A 113 -4.32 -25.03 18.03
N ARG A 114 -4.23 -25.69 19.19
CA ARG A 114 -2.95 -26.19 19.73
C ARG A 114 -2.67 -27.60 19.22
N GLY A 115 -1.40 -27.89 18.91
CA GLY A 115 -0.93 -29.23 18.54
C GLY A 115 -1.08 -29.62 17.08
N GLN A 116 -1.90 -28.91 16.29
CA GLN A 116 -2.07 -29.12 14.85
C GLN A 116 -1.86 -27.80 14.09
N LYS A 117 -1.08 -27.84 13.00
CA LYS A 117 -0.87 -26.68 12.12
C LYS A 117 -1.90 -26.69 11.00
N ASN A 118 -2.98 -25.94 11.20
CA ASN A 118 -3.95 -25.69 10.14
C ASN A 118 -3.47 -24.51 9.30
N TYR A 119 -2.98 -24.80 8.10
CA TYR A 119 -2.52 -23.79 7.17
C TYR A 119 -3.67 -23.21 6.36
N SER A 120 -3.69 -21.89 6.28
CA SER A 120 -4.60 -21.14 5.43
C SER A 120 -3.87 -19.95 4.82
N PHE A 121 -4.49 -19.31 3.84
CA PHE A 121 -3.96 -18.14 3.18
C PHE A 121 -4.89 -16.95 3.38
N MET A 122 -4.29 -15.79 3.63
CA MET A 122 -4.98 -14.50 3.55
C MET A 122 -4.54 -13.81 2.28
N LEU A 123 -5.49 -13.36 1.48
CA LEU A 123 -5.22 -12.47 0.34
C LEU A 123 -5.65 -11.04 0.67
N ARG A 124 -4.93 -10.07 0.10
CA ARG A 124 -5.21 -8.65 0.22
C ARG A 124 -5.30 -8.03 -1.16
N THR A 125 -6.36 -7.27 -1.40
CA THR A 125 -6.55 -6.57 -2.68
C THR A 125 -5.73 -5.28 -2.76
N LYS A 126 -5.57 -4.76 -3.98
CA LYS A 126 -5.06 -3.43 -4.31
C LYS A 126 -6.23 -2.63 -4.87
N ASN A 127 -6.60 -1.56 -4.17
CA ASN A 127 -7.73 -0.69 -4.50
C ASN A 127 -7.28 0.76 -4.30
N PRO A 128 -6.60 1.39 -5.28
CA PRO A 128 -6.24 2.79 -5.19
C PRO A 128 -7.46 3.63 -4.80
N CYS A 129 -7.27 4.58 -3.89
CA CYS A 129 -8.34 5.43 -3.36
C CYS A 129 -9.45 4.71 -2.57
N GLY A 130 -9.34 3.39 -2.36
CA GLY A 130 -10.42 2.57 -1.84
C GLY A 130 -11.57 2.34 -2.80
N LYS A 131 -11.40 2.63 -4.09
CA LYS A 131 -12.45 2.42 -5.10
C LYS A 131 -12.60 0.92 -5.37
N VAL A 132 -13.84 0.46 -5.32
CA VAL A 132 -14.21 -0.95 -5.56
C VAL A 132 -15.36 -0.95 -6.57
N PRO A 133 -15.14 -1.48 -7.78
CA PRO A 133 -16.23 -1.70 -8.74
C PRO A 133 -17.28 -2.66 -8.16
N ASN A 134 -18.54 -2.48 -8.54
CA ASN A 134 -19.63 -3.35 -8.07
C ASN A 134 -19.35 -4.84 -8.35
N GLN A 135 -18.86 -5.16 -9.56
CA GLN A 135 -18.48 -6.51 -9.95
C GLN A 135 -17.41 -7.12 -9.02
N LEU A 136 -16.38 -6.34 -8.66
CA LEU A 136 -15.35 -6.79 -7.75
C LEU A 136 -15.91 -7.04 -6.34
N TYR A 137 -16.80 -6.16 -5.86
CA TYR A 137 -17.42 -6.34 -4.54
C TYR A 137 -18.21 -7.65 -4.46
N LEU A 138 -19.07 -7.92 -5.43
CA LEU A 138 -19.86 -9.16 -5.49
C LEU A 138 -18.96 -10.39 -5.57
N ALA A 139 -17.91 -10.36 -6.39
CA ALA A 139 -16.95 -11.45 -6.46
C ALA A 139 -16.24 -11.69 -5.12
N MET A 140 -15.80 -10.63 -4.45
CA MET A 140 -15.15 -10.73 -3.14
C MET A 140 -16.08 -11.31 -2.06
N ASP A 141 -17.36 -10.92 -2.09
CA ASP A 141 -18.40 -11.40 -1.16
C ASP A 141 -18.61 -12.90 -1.32
N THR A 142 -18.89 -13.36 -2.54
CA THR A 142 -19.04 -14.80 -2.85
C THR A 142 -17.79 -15.61 -2.50
N LEU A 143 -16.59 -15.09 -2.83
CA LEU A 143 -15.34 -15.78 -2.51
C LEU A 143 -15.12 -15.94 -1.00
N ALA A 144 -15.61 -14.99 -0.18
CA ALA A 144 -15.45 -15.06 1.26
C ALA A 144 -16.28 -16.20 1.86
N ASP A 145 -17.48 -16.43 1.33
CA ASP A 145 -18.39 -17.51 1.75
C ASP A 145 -17.94 -18.87 1.23
N GLU A 146 -17.54 -18.97 -0.05
CA GLU A 146 -17.21 -20.26 -0.68
C GLU A 146 -15.83 -20.79 -0.32
N PHE A 147 -14.84 -19.89 -0.22
CA PHE A 147 -13.42 -20.28 -0.05
C PHE A 147 -12.76 -19.68 1.18
N GLY A 148 -13.40 -18.72 1.84
CA GLY A 148 -12.90 -18.07 3.05
C GLY A 148 -13.55 -18.63 4.32
N ILE A 149 -13.69 -17.74 5.31
CA ILE A 149 -14.37 -18.02 6.59
C ILE A 149 -15.69 -17.24 6.71
N GLY A 150 -16.31 -16.86 5.59
CA GLY A 150 -17.56 -16.09 5.55
C GLY A 150 -17.41 -14.63 6.00
N THR A 151 -16.21 -14.05 5.88
CA THR A 151 -15.98 -12.64 6.26
C THR A 151 -15.05 -11.90 5.30
N LEU A 152 -15.37 -10.63 5.06
CA LEU A 152 -14.50 -9.66 4.41
C LEU A 152 -14.00 -8.63 5.41
N ARG A 153 -12.68 -8.49 5.53
CA ARG A 153 -12.07 -7.51 6.42
C ARG A 153 -11.60 -6.27 5.65
N LEU A 154 -12.34 -5.17 5.81
CA LEU A 154 -11.87 -3.84 5.37
C LEU A 154 -10.61 -3.44 6.15
N THR A 155 -9.66 -2.76 5.52
CA THR A 155 -8.37 -2.39 6.15
C THR A 155 -8.21 -0.89 6.35
N THR A 156 -7.29 -0.50 7.24
CA THR A 156 -6.86 0.90 7.42
C THR A 156 -6.16 1.50 6.20
N ARG A 157 -5.94 0.70 5.15
CA ARG A 157 -5.39 1.14 3.87
C ARG A 157 -6.36 0.98 2.70
N GLN A 158 -7.67 0.99 2.99
CA GLN A 158 -8.73 1.01 1.98
C GLN A 158 -8.67 -0.20 1.02
N THR A 159 -8.46 -1.41 1.57
CA THR A 159 -8.47 -2.67 0.80
C THR A 159 -9.36 -3.69 1.51
N PHE A 160 -9.61 -4.82 0.84
CA PHE A 160 -10.12 -6.03 1.48
C PHE A 160 -8.99 -6.94 1.95
N GLN A 161 -9.29 -7.75 2.97
CA GLN A 161 -8.60 -8.98 3.30
C GLN A 161 -9.64 -10.10 3.35
N LEU A 162 -9.32 -11.22 2.72
CA LEU A 162 -10.11 -12.44 2.78
C LEU A 162 -9.21 -13.51 3.41
N HIS A 163 -9.70 -14.11 4.50
CA HIS A 163 -8.96 -15.04 5.34
C HIS A 163 -9.45 -16.47 5.17
N GLY A 164 -8.59 -17.45 5.47
CA GLY A 164 -8.97 -18.86 5.56
C GLY A 164 -8.87 -19.66 4.26
N VAL A 165 -8.35 -19.09 3.19
CA VAL A 165 -8.28 -19.79 1.89
C VAL A 165 -7.32 -20.96 1.96
N LEU A 166 -7.78 -22.16 1.60
CA LEU A 166 -6.90 -23.32 1.50
C LEU A 166 -6.00 -23.22 0.26
N LYS A 167 -4.77 -23.73 0.36
CA LYS A 167 -3.77 -23.68 -0.74
C LYS A 167 -4.35 -24.15 -2.08
N LYS A 168 -5.05 -25.29 -2.08
CA LYS A 168 -5.69 -25.89 -3.26
C LYS A 168 -6.69 -24.96 -3.97
N ASN A 169 -7.28 -24.01 -3.24
CA ASN A 169 -8.25 -23.06 -3.77
C ASN A 169 -7.62 -21.70 -4.11
N LEU A 170 -6.37 -21.46 -3.72
CA LEU A 170 -5.76 -20.14 -3.82
C LEU A 170 -5.68 -19.64 -5.27
N LYS A 171 -5.34 -20.52 -6.23
CA LYS A 171 -5.29 -20.15 -7.65
C LYS A 171 -6.68 -19.75 -8.17
N THR A 172 -7.71 -20.54 -7.85
CA THR A 172 -9.10 -20.22 -8.18
C THR A 172 -9.47 -18.84 -7.66
N VAL A 173 -9.26 -18.59 -6.36
CA VAL A 173 -9.64 -17.32 -5.72
C VAL A 173 -8.92 -16.12 -6.36
N LEU A 174 -7.60 -16.17 -6.54
CA LEU A 174 -6.85 -15.05 -7.14
C LEU A 174 -7.24 -14.84 -8.60
N SER A 175 -7.42 -15.92 -9.37
CA SER A 175 -7.86 -15.81 -10.77
C SER A 175 -9.25 -15.18 -10.89
N THR A 176 -10.18 -15.51 -9.97
CA THR A 176 -11.51 -14.91 -9.92
C THR A 176 -11.44 -13.42 -9.59
N VAL A 177 -10.60 -13.01 -8.64
CA VAL A 177 -10.35 -11.59 -8.35
C VAL A 177 -9.85 -10.86 -9.59
N ILE A 178 -8.85 -11.43 -10.28
CA ILE A 178 -8.26 -10.85 -11.49
C ILE A 178 -9.31 -10.69 -12.61
N LYS A 179 -10.12 -11.72 -12.84
CA LYS A 179 -11.15 -11.72 -13.89
C LYS A 179 -12.34 -10.81 -13.58
N ASN A 180 -12.49 -10.35 -12.33
CA ASN A 180 -13.57 -9.46 -11.88
C ASN A 180 -13.06 -8.04 -11.55
N MET A 181 -12.15 -7.50 -12.37
CA MET A 181 -11.61 -6.14 -12.25
C MET A 181 -10.79 -5.87 -10.98
N GLY A 182 -10.35 -6.92 -10.29
CA GLY A 182 -9.54 -6.83 -9.07
C GLY A 182 -8.06 -7.10 -9.30
N SER A 183 -7.25 -6.80 -8.29
CA SER A 183 -5.84 -7.21 -8.25
C SER A 183 -5.40 -7.39 -6.80
N THR A 184 -4.46 -8.30 -6.57
CA THR A 184 -3.72 -8.46 -5.30
C THR A 184 -2.23 -8.14 -5.46
N LEU A 185 -1.78 -7.81 -6.68
CA LEU A 185 -0.39 -7.54 -7.00
C LEU A 185 0.15 -6.37 -6.18
N GLY A 186 1.26 -6.60 -5.47
CA GLY A 186 1.90 -5.56 -4.66
C GLY A 186 1.10 -5.09 -3.45
N ALA A 187 -0.02 -5.74 -3.11
CA ALA A 187 -0.73 -5.46 -1.87
C ALA A 187 0.18 -5.67 -0.64
N CYS A 188 1.17 -6.56 -0.79
CA CYS A 188 2.19 -6.89 0.21
C CYS A 188 3.61 -6.96 -0.42
N GLY A 189 4.56 -7.71 0.17
CA GLY A 189 5.95 -7.82 -0.35
C GLY A 189 6.82 -6.57 -0.12
N ASP A 190 7.97 -6.45 -0.75
CA ASP A 190 8.81 -5.23 -0.68
C ASP A 190 8.56 -4.35 -1.92
N LEU A 191 7.29 -3.91 -2.02
CA LEU A 191 6.72 -3.10 -3.09
C LEU A 191 6.00 -1.87 -2.53
N ASN A 192 5.61 -0.96 -3.43
CA ASN A 192 4.64 0.06 -3.09
C ASN A 192 3.30 -0.57 -2.69
N ARG A 193 2.77 -0.14 -1.54
CA ARG A 193 1.47 -0.57 -1.02
C ARG A 193 0.32 0.18 -1.67
N ASN A 194 -0.90 -0.19 -1.30
CA ASN A 194 -2.10 0.54 -1.70
C ASN A 194 -1.94 2.04 -1.42
N VAL A 195 -2.19 2.85 -2.44
CA VAL A 195 -2.06 4.31 -2.39
C VAL A 195 -3.39 4.88 -1.92
N LEU A 196 -3.33 5.62 -0.81
CA LEU A 196 -4.52 6.18 -0.19
C LEU A 196 -4.91 7.49 -0.86
N ALA A 197 -6.21 7.76 -0.89
CA ALA A 197 -6.80 9.02 -1.28
C ALA A 197 -8.13 9.23 -0.54
N PRO A 198 -8.72 10.44 -0.56
CA PRO A 198 -10.03 10.67 0.03
C PRO A 198 -11.08 9.68 -0.51
N ALA A 199 -11.67 8.91 0.40
CA ALA A 199 -12.63 7.84 0.05
C ALA A 199 -13.99 8.38 -0.40
N ALA A 200 -14.35 9.59 0.04
CA ALA A 200 -15.65 10.17 -0.25
C ALA A 200 -15.78 10.47 -1.76
N PRO A 201 -16.88 10.06 -2.42
CA PRO A 201 -17.08 10.22 -3.86
C PRO A 201 -17.55 11.65 -4.20
N PHE A 202 -16.85 12.66 -3.71
CA PHE A 202 -17.15 14.05 -4.04
C PHE A 202 -16.64 14.40 -5.43
N VAL A 203 -17.45 15.14 -6.18
CA VAL A 203 -17.11 15.64 -7.53
C VAL A 203 -16.29 16.93 -7.50
N LYS A 204 -15.77 17.32 -6.32
CA LYS A 204 -14.96 18.52 -6.14
C LYS A 204 -13.60 18.31 -6.86
N LYS A 205 -13.17 19.31 -7.63
CA LYS A 205 -12.01 19.20 -8.53
C LYS A 205 -10.73 18.73 -7.83
N ASP A 206 -10.46 19.25 -6.64
CA ASP A 206 -9.29 18.90 -5.82
C ASP A 206 -9.36 17.45 -5.29
N ILE A 207 -10.55 16.97 -4.91
CA ILE A 207 -10.76 15.58 -4.47
C ILE A 207 -10.57 14.61 -5.64
N LEU A 208 -11.16 14.92 -6.80
CA LEU A 208 -10.98 14.11 -8.02
C LEU A 208 -9.52 14.07 -8.46
N PHE A 209 -8.82 15.21 -8.38
CA PHE A 209 -7.40 15.28 -8.69
C PHE A 209 -6.55 14.43 -7.73
N ALA A 210 -6.83 14.47 -6.42
CA ALA A 210 -6.15 13.63 -5.44
C ALA A 210 -6.37 12.14 -5.71
N GLN A 211 -7.59 11.74 -6.07
CA GLN A 211 -7.90 10.35 -6.44
C GLN A 211 -7.18 9.93 -7.73
N GLN A 212 -7.23 10.74 -8.78
CA GLN A 212 -6.55 10.45 -10.05
C GLN A 212 -5.02 10.35 -9.85
N THR A 213 -4.45 11.24 -9.04
CA THR A 213 -3.02 11.21 -8.73
C THR A 213 -2.63 9.93 -7.99
N ALA A 214 -3.44 9.49 -7.02
CA ALA A 214 -3.20 8.24 -6.31
C ALA A 214 -3.30 7.01 -7.24
N GLU A 215 -4.24 7.01 -8.19
CA GLU A 215 -4.36 5.99 -9.23
C GLU A 215 -3.12 5.97 -10.14
N ASN A 216 -2.70 7.13 -10.64
CA ASN A 216 -1.52 7.29 -11.49
C ASN A 216 -0.24 6.81 -10.77
N ILE A 217 -0.07 7.15 -9.50
CA ILE A 217 1.06 6.69 -8.68
C ILE A 217 1.00 5.16 -8.47
N ALA A 218 -0.19 4.62 -8.20
CA ALA A 218 -0.37 3.20 -8.03
C ALA A 218 -0.05 2.41 -9.31
N ALA A 219 -0.39 2.98 -10.46
CA ALA A 219 -0.12 2.44 -11.79
C ALA A 219 1.39 2.52 -12.13
N LEU A 220 2.01 3.69 -11.92
CA LEU A 220 3.45 3.93 -12.11
C LEU A 220 4.30 2.88 -11.38
N LEU A 221 4.00 2.63 -10.11
CA LEU A 221 4.73 1.71 -9.25
C LEU A 221 4.15 0.28 -9.21
N THR A 222 3.39 -0.12 -10.23
CA THR A 222 3.01 -1.53 -10.39
C THR A 222 4.19 -2.33 -10.94
N PRO A 223 4.49 -3.54 -10.43
CA PRO A 223 5.47 -4.44 -11.02
C PRO A 223 5.18 -4.75 -12.49
N GLN A 224 6.20 -4.75 -13.34
CA GLN A 224 6.09 -4.90 -14.79
C GLN A 224 6.57 -6.26 -15.33
N SER A 225 7.14 -7.11 -14.47
CA SER A 225 7.75 -8.39 -14.88
C SER A 225 6.79 -9.44 -15.46
N GLY A 226 5.47 -9.30 -15.29
CA GLY A 226 4.45 -10.24 -15.78
C GLY A 226 4.20 -11.48 -14.90
N ALA A 227 5.05 -11.74 -13.90
CA ALA A 227 4.97 -12.95 -13.06
C ALA A 227 3.60 -13.17 -12.41
N TYR A 228 2.90 -12.08 -12.08
CA TYR A 228 1.57 -12.16 -11.50
C TYR A 228 0.55 -12.84 -12.42
N TYR A 229 0.53 -12.47 -13.70
CA TYR A 229 -0.41 -13.07 -14.64
C TYR A 229 0.02 -14.46 -15.07
N ASP A 230 1.33 -14.72 -15.17
CA ASP A 230 1.87 -16.04 -15.44
C ASP A 230 1.40 -17.08 -14.41
N LEU A 231 1.44 -16.74 -13.12
CA LEU A 231 1.12 -17.68 -12.04
C LEU A 231 -0.39 -17.88 -11.84
N TRP A 232 -1.18 -16.81 -11.94
CA TRP A 232 -2.58 -16.84 -11.49
C TRP A 232 -3.61 -16.98 -12.61
N VAL A 233 -3.25 -16.60 -13.83
CA VAL A 233 -4.12 -16.71 -15.02
C VAL A 233 -3.38 -17.29 -16.23
N ASP A 234 -2.30 -18.04 -15.99
CA ASP A 234 -1.54 -18.77 -17.00
C ASP A 234 -1.07 -17.88 -18.19
N GLY A 235 -0.75 -16.61 -17.88
CA GLY A 235 -0.27 -15.62 -18.86
C GLY A 235 -1.39 -14.98 -19.70
N GLU A 236 -2.66 -15.25 -19.40
CA GLU A 236 -3.79 -14.64 -20.09
C GLU A 236 -3.77 -13.11 -19.95
N LYS A 237 -3.86 -12.40 -21.07
CA LYS A 237 -3.93 -10.93 -21.09
C LYS A 237 -5.32 -10.49 -20.62
N ILE A 238 -5.38 -9.96 -19.40
CA ILE A 238 -6.61 -9.43 -18.84
C ILE A 238 -6.82 -8.01 -19.36
N MET A 239 -8.01 -7.75 -19.92
CA MET A 239 -8.39 -6.42 -20.38
C MET A 239 -8.40 -5.47 -19.16
N SER A 240 -7.53 -4.47 -19.19
CA SER A 240 -7.50 -3.38 -18.21
C SER A 240 -7.68 -2.06 -18.95
N ALA A 241 -8.17 -1.04 -18.24
CA ALA A 241 -8.24 0.30 -18.79
C ALA A 241 -6.85 0.75 -19.24
N GLU A 242 -6.78 1.43 -20.39
CA GLU A 242 -5.52 1.97 -20.90
C GLU A 242 -4.90 2.91 -19.86
N GLU A 243 -3.63 2.68 -19.55
CA GLU A 243 -2.92 3.50 -18.60
C GLU A 243 -2.70 4.91 -19.15
N PRO A 244 -2.89 5.98 -18.35
CA PRO A 244 -2.70 7.34 -18.83
C PRO A 244 -1.30 7.54 -19.46
N PRO A 245 -1.19 8.19 -20.64
CA PRO A 245 0.09 8.37 -21.34
C PRO A 245 1.17 9.04 -20.49
N GLU A 246 0.78 9.91 -19.55
CA GLU A 246 1.69 10.54 -18.59
C GLU A 246 2.39 9.54 -17.66
N VAL A 247 1.73 8.46 -17.26
CA VAL A 247 2.29 7.42 -16.40
C VAL A 247 3.28 6.58 -17.19
N THR A 248 2.92 6.17 -18.41
CA THR A 248 3.83 5.45 -19.31
C THR A 248 5.06 6.28 -19.63
N LYS A 249 4.88 7.56 -19.94
CA LYS A 249 5.99 8.49 -20.21
C LYS A 249 6.89 8.65 -18.98
N ALA A 250 6.31 8.86 -17.79
CA ALA A 250 7.08 9.00 -16.56
C ALA A 250 7.81 7.70 -16.20
N ARG A 251 7.19 6.53 -16.38
CA ARG A 251 7.83 5.24 -16.15
C ARG A 251 9.02 5.02 -17.07
N ASN A 252 8.91 5.41 -18.34
CA ASN A 252 9.93 5.16 -19.34
C ASN A 252 11.03 6.23 -19.38
N ASP A 253 10.84 7.34 -18.67
CA ASP A 253 11.87 8.37 -18.54
C ASP A 253 13.07 7.85 -17.77
N ASN A 254 14.23 7.90 -18.40
CA ASN A 254 15.52 7.58 -17.80
C ASN A 254 16.54 8.71 -17.97
N SER A 255 16.08 9.93 -18.23
CA SER A 255 16.92 11.13 -18.41
C SER A 255 17.90 11.38 -17.26
N HIS A 256 17.59 10.86 -16.08
CA HIS A 256 18.38 11.04 -14.86
C HIS A 256 18.95 9.72 -14.29
N GLY A 257 18.99 8.64 -15.09
CA GLY A 257 19.55 7.35 -14.64
C GLY A 257 18.74 6.70 -13.51
N THR A 258 17.43 6.94 -13.49
CA THR A 258 16.50 6.42 -12.49
C THR A 258 16.09 4.97 -12.72
N ASN A 259 16.22 4.49 -13.96
CA ASN A 259 15.70 3.19 -14.37
C ASN A 259 16.84 2.23 -14.67
N PHE A 260 16.52 0.93 -14.58
CA PHE A 260 17.33 -0.15 -15.07
C PHE A 260 16.93 -0.44 -16.52
N PRO A 261 17.69 0.05 -17.52
CA PRO A 261 17.43 -0.30 -18.90
C PRO A 261 17.52 -1.83 -19.06
N ASP A 262 16.70 -2.39 -19.94
CA ASP A 262 16.65 -3.82 -20.27
C ASP A 262 16.21 -4.76 -19.13
N SER A 263 15.82 -4.23 -17.97
CA SER A 263 15.21 -5.03 -16.91
C SER A 263 13.72 -5.26 -17.17
N PRO A 264 13.19 -6.48 -16.94
CA PRO A 264 11.74 -6.72 -16.82
C PRO A 264 11.04 -5.84 -15.77
N GLU A 265 11.81 -5.25 -14.85
CA GLU A 265 11.33 -4.29 -13.85
C GLU A 265 12.10 -2.97 -13.97
N PRO A 266 11.68 -2.02 -14.84
CA PRO A 266 12.45 -0.80 -15.12
C PRO A 266 12.74 0.07 -13.88
N ILE A 267 11.78 0.16 -12.94
CA ILE A 267 11.92 0.94 -11.69
C ILE A 267 12.41 0.04 -10.54
N TYR A 268 11.84 -1.15 -10.41
CA TYR A 268 12.09 -2.02 -9.26
C TYR A 268 13.41 -2.78 -9.38
N GLY A 269 13.87 -3.11 -10.59
CA GLY A 269 15.00 -3.98 -10.82
C GLY A 269 14.86 -5.35 -10.13
N THR A 270 15.92 -6.15 -10.17
CA THR A 270 15.93 -7.52 -9.62
C THR A 270 15.62 -7.59 -8.13
N GLN A 271 16.04 -6.59 -7.35
CA GLN A 271 15.89 -6.60 -5.89
C GLN A 271 14.60 -5.94 -5.39
N TYR A 272 13.75 -5.38 -6.26
CA TYR A 272 12.60 -4.58 -5.81
C TYR A 272 13.01 -3.51 -4.79
N LEU A 273 12.17 -3.18 -3.81
CA LEU A 273 12.56 -2.28 -2.72
C LEU A 273 13.20 -3.06 -1.56
N PRO A 274 13.98 -2.40 -0.69
CA PRO A 274 14.48 -3.01 0.53
C PRO A 274 13.36 -3.37 1.53
N ARG A 275 12.27 -2.61 1.49
CA ARG A 275 11.10 -2.83 2.35
C ARG A 275 9.83 -2.27 1.74
N LYS A 276 8.70 -2.56 2.38
CA LYS A 276 7.38 -1.96 2.09
C LYS A 276 7.47 -0.44 2.00
N PHE A 277 6.93 0.12 0.93
CA PHE A 277 6.79 1.56 0.74
C PHE A 277 5.31 1.95 0.82
N LYS A 278 5.00 3.04 1.51
CA LYS A 278 3.61 3.48 1.75
C LYS A 278 3.46 4.93 1.33
N MET A 279 2.54 5.16 0.39
CA MET A 279 2.14 6.50 -0.03
C MET A 279 0.68 6.80 0.32
N MET A 280 0.39 8.09 0.37
CA MET A 280 -0.92 8.64 0.69
C MET A 280 -0.99 10.00 0.00
N GLN A 281 -2.03 10.19 -0.80
CA GLN A 281 -2.34 11.44 -1.47
C GLN A 281 -3.49 12.11 -0.72
N GLU A 282 -3.32 13.36 -0.31
CA GLU A 282 -4.32 14.07 0.49
C GLU A 282 -4.37 15.55 0.14
N ASN A 283 -5.50 16.17 0.49
CA ASN A 283 -5.64 17.62 0.54
C ASN A 283 -5.39 18.06 1.99
N LEU A 284 -4.13 18.34 2.32
CA LEU A 284 -3.63 18.84 3.62
C LEU A 284 -4.21 18.13 4.86
N LEU A 285 -3.44 17.18 5.45
CA LEU A 285 -3.35 16.82 6.90
C LEU A 285 -3.31 15.29 7.16
N ALA A 286 -2.15 14.65 6.96
CA ALA A 286 -1.82 13.41 7.68
C ALA A 286 -0.31 13.27 7.92
N LEU A 287 0.05 12.72 9.09
CA LEU A 287 1.43 12.57 9.57
C LEU A 287 1.96 11.13 9.54
N THR A 288 1.24 10.17 8.94
CA THR A 288 1.55 8.73 9.09
C THR A 288 2.15 8.04 7.86
N SER A 289 2.32 8.75 6.75
CA SER A 289 2.82 8.20 5.47
C SER A 289 4.21 8.73 5.13
N MET A 290 5.02 7.92 4.41
CA MET A 290 6.41 8.28 4.06
C MET A 290 6.51 9.45 3.07
N LEU A 291 5.42 9.73 2.34
CA LEU A 291 5.30 10.89 1.47
C LEU A 291 3.87 11.43 1.55
N VAL A 292 3.77 12.75 1.72
CA VAL A 292 2.54 13.53 1.57
C VAL A 292 2.82 14.54 0.46
N VAL A 293 2.09 14.46 -0.65
CA VAL A 293 2.16 15.49 -1.70
C VAL A 293 1.07 16.51 -1.36
N ALA A 294 1.47 17.63 -0.76
CA ALA A 294 0.57 18.72 -0.40
C ALA A 294 0.23 19.58 -1.63
N TRP A 295 -1.02 20.04 -1.69
CA TRP A 295 -1.50 21.00 -2.68
C TRP A 295 -1.17 22.42 -2.22
N GLU A 296 -0.30 23.12 -2.96
CA GLU A 296 -0.12 24.58 -2.87
C GLU A 296 -0.60 25.22 -4.18
N GLY A 297 -1.90 25.55 -4.24
CA GLY A 297 -2.43 26.81 -4.79
C GLY A 297 -2.06 27.35 -6.18
N HIS A 298 -1.25 26.73 -7.02
CA HIS A 298 -0.87 27.31 -8.33
C HIS A 298 -1.09 26.38 -9.53
N THR A 299 -1.71 26.98 -10.55
CA THR A 299 -2.05 26.46 -11.87
C THR A 299 -0.81 26.07 -12.68
N GLU A 300 -0.95 24.96 -13.42
CA GLU A 300 0.04 24.28 -14.27
C GLU A 300 1.06 23.37 -13.58
N TRP A 301 0.78 22.06 -13.53
CA TRP A 301 1.81 21.05 -13.36
C TRP A 301 1.59 19.84 -14.29
N LYS A 302 2.41 19.79 -15.34
CA LYS A 302 2.66 18.63 -16.21
C LYS A 302 3.97 17.96 -15.78
N LEU A 303 4.00 16.62 -15.73
CA LEU A 303 5.18 15.74 -15.65
C LEU A 303 6.16 15.83 -14.45
N HIS A 304 6.37 16.96 -13.80
CA HIS A 304 7.44 17.09 -12.80
C HIS A 304 7.22 16.24 -11.54
N SER A 305 6.00 16.08 -11.04
CA SER A 305 5.74 15.40 -9.76
C SER A 305 6.01 13.89 -9.79
N LEU A 306 5.73 13.20 -10.90
CA LEU A 306 5.98 11.76 -11.04
C LEU A 306 7.48 11.46 -11.21
N GLY A 307 8.22 12.28 -11.96
CA GLY A 307 9.68 12.12 -12.10
C GLY A 307 10.43 12.31 -10.77
N TRP A 308 10.02 13.28 -9.96
CA TRP A 308 10.54 13.46 -8.59
C TRP A 308 10.27 12.25 -7.69
N LEU A 309 9.11 11.58 -7.86
CA LEU A 309 8.80 10.37 -7.09
C LEU A 309 9.75 9.22 -7.41
N ILE A 310 10.09 9.01 -8.69
CA ILE A 310 11.03 7.96 -9.09
C ILE A 310 12.42 8.24 -8.51
N HIS A 311 12.90 9.49 -8.58
CA HIS A 311 14.14 9.90 -7.92
C HIS A 311 14.14 9.60 -6.43
N TRP A 312 13.03 9.88 -5.74
CA TRP A 312 12.90 9.60 -4.31
C TRP A 312 12.95 8.10 -4.00
N VAL A 313 12.25 7.28 -4.79
CA VAL A 313 12.28 5.81 -4.66
C VAL A 313 13.72 5.30 -4.86
N MET A 314 14.44 5.83 -5.85
CA MET A 314 15.85 5.48 -6.10
C MET A 314 16.79 5.99 -5.00
N PHE A 315 16.52 7.17 -4.44
CA PHE A 315 17.27 7.70 -3.31
C PHE A 315 17.13 6.83 -2.06
N GLN A 316 15.92 6.38 -1.75
CA GLN A 316 15.67 5.45 -0.63
C GLN A 316 16.41 4.12 -0.83
N LYS A 317 16.43 3.58 -2.05
CA LYS A 317 17.27 2.41 -2.38
C LYS A 317 18.74 2.69 -2.14
N LYS A 318 19.26 3.80 -2.67
CA LYS A 318 20.69 4.15 -2.58
C LYS A 318 21.15 4.32 -1.14
N ILE A 319 20.36 4.98 -0.28
CA ILE A 319 20.66 5.08 1.16
C ILE A 319 20.75 3.69 1.78
N TYR A 320 19.78 2.82 1.52
CA TYR A 320 19.73 1.51 2.15
C TYR A 320 20.90 0.60 1.76
N TYR A 321 21.37 0.66 0.51
CA TYR A 321 22.49 -0.16 0.05
C TYR A 321 23.87 0.49 0.27
N MET A 322 23.93 1.74 0.74
CA MET A 322 25.19 2.42 1.12
C MET A 322 25.50 2.33 2.63
N LEU A 323 24.55 1.88 3.46
CA LEU A 323 24.69 1.62 4.89
C LEU A 323 24.84 0.12 5.15
#